data_AF-A0A2W5CVN7-F1
#
_entry.id   AF-A0A2W5CVN7-F1
#
_cell.length_a   1.000
_cell.length_b   1.000
_cell.length_c   1.000
_cell.angle_alpha   90.00
_cell.angle_beta   90.00
_cell.angle_gamma   90.00
#
_symmetry.space_group_name_H-M   'P 1'
#
loop_
_entity.id
_entity.type
_entity.pdbx_description
1 polymer ?
#
loop_
_entity_poly.entity_id
_entity_poly.type
_entity_poly.pdbx_seq_one_letter_code
_entity_poly.pdbx_strand_id
1 'polypeptide(L)'
;MQQLLSPSWPTTAALAERIAETRPRPHHAALLATLAKLLPDLDFQYRRSVGGWYRSGAVRSPGGSLLNASLEDWLELRYQQHDEDFAAVLRELVETQPVVTRLNGCIHYFVAQYAPGASSFWQVEVEELQEVFERRLLPNDPNPNDLQDLLEPLQPASITPQPVAAPRYRLSRLVDVRVLLDSQANDDPVQRFIREWQIGSAADQPLCKHWLVQQQESLDVFHQRQTRLRMLAVRERPLQSFPWSLRERGLALASQLQAFERLAGYRGAWYFHLIAGASVPAELAQHLLDDEHAGFHYLPDREAALLRRWVESPYNC
;
A
#
# COMPACT_ATOMS: atom_id res chain seq x y z
N MET A 1 3.11 10.53 -35.02
CA MET A 1 3.47 10.45 -33.59
C MET A 1 3.22 9.03 -33.16
N GLN A 2 4.27 8.21 -33.04
CA GLN A 2 4.16 6.76 -32.84
C GLN A 2 3.45 6.46 -31.51
N GLN A 3 2.33 5.73 -31.58
CA GLN A 3 1.81 5.00 -30.42
C GLN A 3 2.89 4.02 -29.97
N LEU A 4 3.64 4.38 -28.93
CA LEU A 4 4.42 3.43 -28.16
C LEU A 4 3.42 2.52 -27.44
N LEU A 5 2.97 1.49 -28.16
CA LEU A 5 2.18 0.37 -27.65
C LEU A 5 2.88 -0.12 -26.38
N SER A 6 2.19 -0.07 -25.23
CA SER A 6 2.66 -0.79 -24.05
C SER A 6 2.89 -2.25 -24.47
N PRO A 7 4.00 -2.89 -24.07
CA PRO A 7 4.20 -4.31 -24.40
C PRO A 7 2.98 -5.11 -23.93
N SER A 8 2.45 -5.97 -24.79
CA SER A 8 1.30 -6.81 -24.48
C SER A 8 1.64 -7.74 -23.32
N TRP A 9 0.94 -7.58 -22.19
CA TRP A 9 1.16 -8.40 -20.99
C TRP A 9 0.60 -9.82 -21.16
N PRO A 10 1.19 -10.86 -20.54
CA PRO A 10 0.53 -12.15 -20.39
C PRO A 10 -0.81 -12.02 -19.65
N THR A 11 -1.74 -12.95 -19.81
CA THR A 11 -3.00 -12.93 -19.03
C THR A 11 -2.72 -12.93 -17.53
N THR A 12 -3.41 -12.06 -16.78
CA THR A 12 -3.27 -11.89 -15.32
C THR A 12 -3.33 -13.20 -14.53
N ALA A 13 -4.09 -14.18 -15.01
CA ALA A 13 -4.23 -15.50 -14.40
C ALA A 13 -2.91 -16.30 -14.36
N ALA A 14 -2.17 -16.38 -15.47
CA ALA A 14 -0.92 -17.13 -15.53
C ALA A 14 0.17 -16.51 -14.63
N LEU A 15 0.17 -15.18 -14.52
CA LEU A 15 1.04 -14.47 -13.59
C LEU A 15 0.66 -14.78 -12.14
N ALA A 16 -0.63 -14.73 -11.80
CA ALA A 16 -1.11 -15.03 -10.46
C ALA A 16 -0.73 -16.45 -10.01
N GLU A 17 -0.91 -17.44 -10.90
CA GLU A 17 -0.53 -18.83 -10.66
C GLU A 17 0.97 -18.96 -10.36
N ARG A 18 1.82 -18.44 -11.24
CA ARG A 18 3.28 -18.56 -11.05
C ARG A 18 3.78 -17.79 -9.82
N ILE A 19 3.18 -16.65 -9.50
CA ILE A 19 3.48 -15.92 -8.25
C ILE A 19 3.09 -16.77 -7.04
N ALA A 20 1.91 -17.40 -7.04
CA ALA A 20 1.45 -18.24 -5.94
C ALA A 20 2.33 -19.49 -5.71
N GLU A 21 2.93 -20.04 -6.76
CA GLU A 21 3.91 -21.14 -6.68
C GLU A 21 5.26 -20.69 -6.10
N THR A 22 5.56 -19.38 -6.14
CA THR A 22 6.84 -18.85 -5.69
C THR A 22 6.86 -18.73 -4.17
N ARG A 23 7.85 -19.37 -3.53
CA ARG A 23 8.04 -19.24 -2.09
C ARG A 23 8.72 -17.91 -1.72
N PRO A 24 8.22 -17.21 -0.68
CA PRO A 24 8.92 -16.07 -0.11
C PRO A 24 10.35 -16.36 0.31
N ARG A 25 11.25 -15.44 -0.05
CA ARG A 25 12.70 -15.48 0.23
C ARG A 25 13.18 -14.07 0.58
N PRO A 26 14.30 -13.93 1.30
CA PRO A 26 14.90 -12.62 1.56
C PRO A 26 15.03 -11.78 0.28
N HIS A 27 14.68 -10.51 0.40
CA HIS A 27 14.71 -9.53 -0.71
C HIS A 27 13.87 -9.92 -1.93
N HIS A 28 12.94 -10.86 -1.82
CA HIS A 28 12.05 -11.30 -2.89
C HIS A 28 12.79 -11.83 -4.14
N ALA A 29 14.03 -12.33 -3.97
CA ALA A 29 14.88 -12.73 -5.10
C ALA A 29 14.24 -13.81 -6.00
N ALA A 30 13.55 -14.78 -5.41
CA ALA A 30 12.86 -15.83 -6.17
C ALA A 30 11.69 -15.28 -7.01
N LEU A 31 10.99 -14.28 -6.48
CA LEU A 31 9.88 -13.62 -7.17
C LEU A 31 10.40 -12.72 -8.30
N LEU A 32 11.48 -11.97 -8.08
CA LEU A 32 12.15 -11.20 -9.14
C LEU A 32 12.62 -12.11 -10.28
N ALA A 33 13.26 -13.23 -9.97
CA ALA A 33 13.67 -14.21 -10.97
C ALA A 33 12.47 -14.81 -11.74
N THR A 34 11.34 -14.97 -11.06
CA THR A 34 10.09 -15.44 -11.67
C THR A 34 9.52 -14.40 -12.63
N LEU A 35 9.46 -13.13 -12.21
CA LEU A 35 9.03 -12.02 -13.06
C LEU A 35 9.93 -11.88 -14.29
N ALA A 36 11.25 -11.94 -14.12
CA ALA A 36 12.21 -11.87 -15.23
C ALA A 36 12.06 -13.02 -16.24
N LYS A 37 11.67 -14.21 -15.80
CA LYS A 37 11.39 -15.35 -16.71
C LYS A 37 10.10 -15.17 -17.50
N LEU A 38 9.06 -14.61 -16.87
CA LEU A 38 7.77 -14.39 -17.50
C LEU A 38 7.79 -13.19 -18.45
N LEU A 39 8.62 -12.19 -18.13
CA LEU A 39 8.67 -10.88 -18.78
C LEU A 39 10.14 -10.45 -18.96
N PRO A 40 10.87 -11.08 -19.89
CA PRO A 40 12.31 -10.86 -20.05
C PRO A 40 12.67 -9.45 -20.52
N ASP A 41 11.75 -8.75 -21.19
CA ASP A 41 11.96 -7.39 -21.70
C ASP A 41 11.76 -6.31 -20.62
N LEU A 42 11.37 -6.70 -19.40
CA LEU A 42 11.06 -5.79 -18.30
C LEU A 42 11.99 -6.04 -17.11
N ASP A 43 12.76 -5.02 -16.75
CA ASP A 43 13.60 -5.04 -15.55
C ASP A 43 12.78 -4.68 -14.31
N PHE A 44 12.17 -5.71 -13.69
CA PHE A 44 11.46 -5.51 -12.42
C PHE A 44 12.40 -5.30 -11.27
N GLN A 45 12.09 -4.30 -10.46
CA GLN A 45 12.83 -4.01 -9.24
C GLN A 45 11.87 -3.91 -8.07
N TYR A 46 12.25 -4.52 -6.95
CA TYR A 46 11.57 -4.31 -5.67
C TYR A 46 11.73 -2.86 -5.21
N ARG A 47 10.68 -2.29 -4.63
CA ARG A 47 10.66 -0.91 -4.13
C ARG A 47 10.33 -0.80 -2.65
N ARG A 48 9.20 -1.37 -2.23
CA ARG A 48 8.68 -1.15 -0.87
C ARG A 48 7.86 -2.33 -0.40
N SER A 49 7.83 -2.52 0.91
CA SER A 49 6.89 -3.38 1.61
C SER A 49 5.99 -2.53 2.52
N VAL A 50 4.69 -2.77 2.50
CA VAL A 50 3.70 -2.17 3.41
C VAL A 50 2.95 -3.30 4.10
N GLY A 51 3.25 -3.53 5.36
CA GLY A 51 2.61 -4.58 6.16
C GLY A 51 2.05 -4.06 7.47
N GLY A 52 1.65 -4.98 8.34
CA GLY A 52 1.04 -4.66 9.63
C GLY A 52 -0.49 -4.68 9.61
N TRP A 53 -1.09 -5.08 8.48
CA TRP A 53 -2.51 -5.39 8.41
C TRP A 53 -2.75 -6.88 8.61
N TYR A 54 -3.96 -7.21 9.01
CA TYR A 54 -4.45 -8.58 9.10
C TYR A 54 -5.87 -8.65 8.54
N ARG A 55 -6.30 -9.85 8.15
CA ARG A 55 -7.70 -10.16 7.84
C ARG A 55 -8.08 -11.52 8.40
N SER A 56 -9.37 -11.76 8.53
CA SER A 56 -9.92 -13.07 8.91
C SER A 56 -9.32 -14.16 8.03
N GLY A 57 -8.91 -15.23 8.67
CA GLY A 57 -8.43 -16.44 8.03
C GLY A 57 -9.51 -17.50 8.02
N ALA A 58 -9.07 -18.74 8.19
CA ALA A 58 -9.86 -19.94 8.12
C ALA A 58 -10.41 -20.38 9.48
N VAL A 59 -11.39 -21.28 9.43
CA VAL A 59 -11.81 -22.10 10.58
C VAL A 59 -11.13 -23.46 10.49
N ARG A 60 -10.53 -23.89 11.59
CA ARG A 60 -9.79 -25.15 11.69
C ARG A 60 -10.27 -25.97 12.88
N SER A 61 -10.09 -27.29 12.79
CA SER A 61 -10.29 -28.16 13.93
C SER A 61 -9.20 -27.91 15.00
N PRO A 62 -9.38 -28.38 16.25
CA PRO A 62 -8.31 -28.36 17.26
C PRO A 62 -7.01 -29.03 16.79
N GLY A 63 -7.11 -30.05 15.93
CA GLY A 63 -5.98 -30.74 15.32
C GLY A 63 -5.33 -30.02 14.15
N GLY A 64 -5.86 -28.85 13.74
CA GLY A 64 -5.30 -28.00 12.68
C GLY A 64 -5.83 -28.26 11.28
N SER A 65 -6.70 -29.26 11.08
CA SER A 65 -7.33 -29.54 9.79
C SER A 65 -8.24 -28.39 9.36
N LEU A 66 -8.21 -28.03 8.09
CA LEU A 66 -9.09 -26.99 7.53
C LEU A 66 -10.55 -27.45 7.59
N LEU A 67 -11.42 -26.65 8.20
CA LEU A 67 -12.87 -26.84 8.17
C LEU A 67 -13.51 -25.97 7.09
N ASN A 68 -13.11 -24.69 7.02
CA ASN A 68 -13.55 -23.74 5.99
C ASN A 68 -12.55 -22.58 5.86
N ALA A 69 -12.46 -21.97 4.68
CA ALA A 69 -11.59 -20.83 4.42
C ALA A 69 -12.13 -19.48 4.92
N SER A 70 -13.43 -19.38 5.21
CA SER A 70 -14.13 -18.20 5.73
C SER A 70 -14.85 -18.55 7.03
N LEU A 71 -14.70 -17.73 8.06
CA LEU A 71 -15.43 -17.89 9.32
C LEU A 71 -16.92 -17.57 9.15
N GLU A 72 -17.23 -16.52 8.40
CA GLU A 72 -18.59 -16.05 8.13
C GLU A 72 -19.39 -17.12 7.40
N ASP A 73 -18.94 -17.53 6.21
CA ASP A 73 -19.57 -18.59 5.41
C ASP A 73 -19.71 -19.90 6.21
N TRP A 74 -18.75 -20.21 7.09
CA TRP A 74 -18.81 -21.43 7.90
C TRP A 74 -19.88 -21.34 8.97
N LEU A 75 -19.95 -20.23 9.71
CA LEU A 75 -20.98 -20.02 10.73
C LEU A 75 -22.38 -19.98 10.11
N GLU A 76 -22.55 -19.29 8.98
CA GLU A 76 -23.82 -19.28 8.24
C GLU A 76 -24.24 -20.69 7.81
N LEU A 77 -23.31 -21.47 7.25
CA LEU A 77 -23.58 -22.85 6.85
C LEU A 77 -23.98 -23.72 8.06
N ARG A 78 -23.31 -23.56 9.20
CA ARG A 78 -23.67 -24.29 10.43
C ARG A 78 -25.03 -23.88 10.96
N TYR A 79 -25.32 -22.59 10.95
CA TYR A 79 -26.61 -22.07 11.39
C TYR A 79 -27.77 -22.63 10.56
N GLN A 80 -27.61 -22.67 9.23
CA GLN A 80 -28.58 -23.30 8.32
C GLN A 80 -28.71 -24.82 8.55
N GLN A 81 -27.60 -25.53 8.80
CA GLN A 81 -27.61 -26.97 9.06
C GLN A 81 -28.32 -27.36 10.36
N HIS A 82 -28.41 -26.43 11.31
CA HIS A 82 -29.15 -26.59 12.57
C HIS A 82 -30.52 -25.92 12.54
N ASP A 83 -31.13 -25.76 11.37
CA ASP A 83 -32.47 -25.15 11.20
C ASP A 83 -32.58 -23.76 11.87
N GLU A 84 -31.52 -22.96 11.78
CA GLU A 84 -31.43 -21.61 12.39
C GLU A 84 -31.52 -21.63 13.94
N ASP A 85 -31.24 -22.78 14.58
CA ASP A 85 -31.09 -22.90 16.04
C ASP A 85 -29.66 -22.56 16.47
N PHE A 86 -29.48 -21.33 16.97
CA PHE A 86 -28.19 -20.88 17.50
C PHE A 86 -27.73 -21.69 18.72
N ALA A 87 -28.64 -22.16 19.56
CA ALA A 87 -28.27 -22.99 20.71
C ALA A 87 -27.74 -24.36 20.27
N ALA A 88 -28.25 -24.91 19.17
CA ALA A 88 -27.70 -26.12 18.57
C ALA A 88 -26.29 -25.89 18.00
N VAL A 89 -26.06 -24.77 17.31
CA VAL A 89 -24.72 -24.36 16.87
C VAL A 89 -23.77 -24.29 18.06
N LEU A 90 -24.16 -23.62 19.16
CA LEU A 90 -23.32 -23.52 20.36
C LEU A 90 -22.96 -24.89 20.96
N ARG A 91 -23.91 -25.83 21.02
CA ARG A 91 -23.64 -27.20 21.48
C ARG A 91 -22.58 -27.87 20.60
N GLU A 92 -22.69 -27.77 19.28
CA GLU A 92 -21.67 -28.30 18.37
C GLU A 92 -20.30 -27.64 18.60
N LEU A 93 -20.26 -26.31 18.80
CA LEU A 93 -19.01 -25.59 19.03
C LEU A 93 -18.31 -25.99 20.33
N VAL A 94 -19.07 -26.30 21.39
CA VAL A 94 -18.53 -26.82 22.65
C VAL A 94 -17.87 -28.18 22.45
N GLU A 95 -18.47 -29.05 21.63
CA GLU A 95 -17.95 -30.39 21.34
C GLU A 95 -16.73 -30.35 20.39
N THR A 96 -16.81 -29.55 19.34
CA THR A 96 -15.82 -29.55 18.24
C THR A 96 -14.64 -28.61 18.48
N GLN A 97 -14.81 -27.60 19.35
CA GLN A 97 -13.79 -26.62 19.77
C GLN A 97 -12.95 -26.02 18.62
N PRO A 98 -13.57 -25.54 17.53
CA PRO A 98 -12.82 -25.05 16.39
C PRO A 98 -11.99 -23.81 16.75
N VAL A 99 -10.92 -23.62 15.98
CA VAL A 99 -9.96 -22.53 16.11
C VAL A 99 -10.04 -21.65 14.88
N VAL A 100 -10.01 -20.34 15.09
CA VAL A 100 -9.99 -19.33 14.03
C VAL A 100 -8.54 -18.93 13.78
N THR A 101 -8.18 -18.81 12.51
CA THR A 101 -6.90 -18.28 12.07
C THR A 101 -7.08 -16.88 11.51
N ARG A 102 -5.98 -16.14 11.45
CA ARG A 102 -5.89 -14.85 10.76
C ARG A 102 -4.78 -14.89 9.73
N LEU A 103 -4.91 -14.08 8.69
CA LEU A 103 -3.87 -13.85 7.70
C LEU A 103 -3.13 -12.57 8.06
N ASN A 104 -1.86 -12.69 8.44
CA ASN A 104 -0.95 -11.56 8.56
C ASN A 104 -0.44 -11.18 7.18
N GLY A 105 -0.60 -9.91 6.81
CA GLY A 105 -0.35 -9.46 5.47
C GLY A 105 0.74 -8.41 5.33
N CYS A 106 1.43 -8.48 4.20
CA CYS A 106 2.36 -7.47 3.72
C CYS A 106 2.20 -7.32 2.21
N ILE A 107 2.12 -6.10 1.69
CA ILE A 107 2.09 -5.83 0.25
C ILE A 107 3.49 -5.42 -0.19
N HIS A 108 4.03 -6.12 -1.18
CA HIS A 108 5.29 -5.84 -1.83
C HIS A 108 5.06 -5.18 -3.17
N TYR A 109 5.75 -4.07 -3.40
CA TYR A 109 5.66 -3.29 -4.63
C TYR A 109 6.89 -3.54 -5.50
N PHE A 110 6.64 -3.90 -6.75
CA PHE A 110 7.65 -4.07 -7.79
C PHE A 110 7.32 -3.15 -8.95
N VAL A 111 8.34 -2.59 -9.60
CA VAL A 111 8.14 -1.73 -10.76
C VAL A 111 9.09 -2.08 -11.89
N ALA A 112 8.64 -1.89 -13.13
CA ALA A 112 9.47 -1.98 -14.32
C ALA A 112 9.15 -0.83 -15.27
N GLN A 113 10.14 0.00 -15.59
CA GLN A 113 9.97 1.08 -16.55
C GLN A 113 10.09 0.51 -17.96
N TYR A 114 9.18 0.89 -18.86
CA TYR A 114 9.17 0.41 -20.25
C TYR A 114 9.44 1.52 -21.27
N ALA A 115 9.32 2.80 -20.87
CA ALA A 115 9.67 3.93 -21.72
C ALA A 115 10.13 5.14 -20.88
N PRO A 116 10.83 6.12 -21.48
CA PRO A 116 11.09 7.40 -20.83
C PRO A 116 9.78 8.09 -20.45
N GLY A 117 9.73 8.66 -19.25
CA GLY A 117 8.55 9.38 -18.75
C GLY A 117 8.12 8.93 -17.36
N ALA A 118 7.55 9.87 -16.61
CA ALA A 118 7.25 9.67 -15.19
C ALA A 118 6.14 8.65 -14.90
N SER A 119 5.22 8.41 -15.85
CA SER A 119 4.14 7.41 -15.72
C SER A 119 4.35 6.13 -16.53
N SER A 120 5.43 6.04 -17.32
CA SER A 120 5.65 4.94 -18.27
C SER A 120 6.31 3.72 -17.61
N PHE A 121 5.64 3.17 -16.60
CA PHE A 121 6.10 2.00 -15.86
C PHE A 121 4.94 1.10 -15.43
N TRP A 122 5.26 -0.18 -15.27
CA TRP A 122 4.40 -1.16 -14.64
C TRP A 122 4.60 -1.15 -13.14
N GLN A 123 3.51 -1.32 -12.39
CA GLN A 123 3.51 -1.58 -10.96
C GLN A 123 2.83 -2.92 -10.68
N VAL A 124 3.50 -3.78 -9.91
CA VAL A 124 2.98 -5.06 -9.43
C VAL A 124 2.91 -5.02 -7.92
N GLU A 125 1.73 -5.34 -7.40
CA GLU A 125 1.46 -5.47 -5.98
C GLU A 125 1.26 -6.94 -5.66
N VAL A 126 2.13 -7.47 -4.79
CA VAL A 126 2.09 -8.87 -4.37
C VAL A 126 1.92 -8.92 -2.87
N GLU A 127 0.84 -9.54 -2.41
CA GLU A 127 0.66 -9.85 -1.00
C GLU A 127 1.57 -11.01 -0.60
N GLU A 128 2.31 -10.88 0.49
CA GLU A 128 2.87 -11.98 1.28
C GLU A 128 1.95 -12.23 2.47
N LEU A 129 1.43 -13.45 2.56
CA LEU A 129 0.44 -13.85 3.54
C LEU A 129 0.99 -14.94 4.43
N GLN A 130 0.92 -14.72 5.74
CA GLN A 130 1.23 -15.71 6.77
C GLN A 130 -0.03 -16.02 7.57
N GLU A 131 -0.59 -17.22 7.37
CA GLU A 131 -1.70 -17.71 8.20
C GLU A 131 -1.15 -18.09 9.58
N VAL A 132 -1.79 -17.59 10.64
CA VAL A 132 -1.47 -17.93 12.03
C VAL A 132 -2.74 -18.25 12.80
N PHE A 133 -2.63 -19.16 13.76
CA PHE A 133 -3.69 -19.35 14.75
C PHE A 133 -3.90 -18.06 15.56
N GLU A 134 -5.16 -17.70 15.81
CA GLU A 134 -5.50 -16.44 16.48
C GLU A 134 -6.25 -16.68 17.77
N ARG A 135 -7.38 -17.40 17.71
CA ARG A 135 -8.27 -17.59 18.85
C ARG A 135 -9.03 -18.90 18.74
N ARG A 136 -9.48 -19.42 19.88
CA ARG A 136 -10.58 -20.40 19.88
C ARG A 136 -11.84 -19.68 19.40
N LEU A 137 -12.67 -20.36 18.61
CA LEU A 137 -13.94 -19.78 18.16
C LEU A 137 -14.86 -19.52 19.37
N LEU A 138 -14.88 -20.47 20.30
CA LEU A 138 -15.67 -20.40 21.53
C LEU A 138 -14.74 -20.42 22.77
N PRO A 139 -14.88 -19.48 23.72
CA PRO A 139 -14.16 -19.52 25.00
C PRO A 139 -14.67 -20.66 25.90
N ASN A 140 -13.92 -20.98 26.97
CA ASN A 140 -14.31 -22.02 27.92
C ASN A 140 -15.57 -21.66 28.75
N ASP A 141 -15.85 -20.37 28.94
CA ASP A 141 -17.07 -19.85 29.57
C ASP A 141 -17.80 -18.95 28.56
N PRO A 142 -18.55 -19.54 27.62
CA PRO A 142 -19.14 -18.80 26.51
C PRO A 142 -20.51 -18.22 26.84
N ASN A 143 -20.68 -16.93 26.56
CA ASN A 143 -21.99 -16.28 26.54
C ASN A 143 -22.22 -15.41 25.28
N PRO A 144 -22.00 -15.92 24.05
CA PRO A 144 -22.41 -15.23 22.84
C PRO A 144 -23.94 -15.29 22.70
N ASN A 145 -24.55 -14.23 22.17
CA ASN A 145 -26.01 -14.14 22.00
C ASN A 145 -26.44 -14.53 20.57
N ASP A 146 -25.55 -14.36 19.60
CA ASP A 146 -25.80 -14.63 18.19
C ASP A 146 -24.50 -14.96 17.42
N LEU A 147 -24.61 -15.13 16.10
CA LEU A 147 -23.47 -15.38 15.22
C LEU A 147 -22.51 -14.17 15.16
N GLN A 148 -23.00 -12.94 15.36
CA GLN A 148 -22.17 -11.75 15.33
C GLN A 148 -21.19 -11.75 16.52
N ASP A 149 -21.65 -12.14 17.70
CA ASP A 149 -20.80 -12.31 18.88
C ASP A 149 -19.70 -13.39 18.67
N LEU A 150 -19.91 -14.35 17.77
CA LEU A 150 -18.89 -15.34 17.39
C LEU A 150 -17.91 -14.79 16.34
N LEU A 151 -18.38 -13.95 15.42
CA LEU A 151 -17.55 -13.28 14.40
C LEU A 151 -16.63 -12.24 15.04
N GLU A 152 -17.21 -11.36 15.85
CA GLU A 152 -16.59 -10.20 16.46
C GLU A 152 -16.76 -10.22 18.00
N PRO A 153 -16.12 -11.17 18.71
CA PRO A 153 -16.27 -11.29 20.15
C PRO A 153 -15.69 -10.08 20.87
N LEU A 154 -16.43 -9.56 21.86
CA LEU A 154 -15.96 -8.50 22.76
C LEU A 154 -14.67 -8.89 23.50
N GLN A 155 -14.56 -10.17 23.89
CA GLN A 155 -13.40 -10.74 24.56
C GLN A 155 -12.94 -12.01 23.84
N PRO A 156 -12.07 -11.90 22.83
CA PRO A 156 -11.61 -13.05 22.08
C PRO A 156 -10.77 -13.99 22.95
N ALA A 157 -11.05 -15.30 22.86
CA ALA A 157 -10.25 -16.37 23.46
C ALA A 157 -8.91 -16.56 22.74
N SER A 158 -8.05 -15.53 22.84
CA SER A 158 -6.79 -15.43 22.13
C SER A 158 -5.85 -16.55 22.54
N ILE A 159 -5.12 -17.09 21.56
CA ILE A 159 -4.07 -18.08 21.76
C ILE A 159 -2.75 -17.53 21.23
N THR A 160 -1.64 -18.11 21.68
CA THR A 160 -0.32 -17.71 21.18
C THR A 160 -0.26 -17.94 19.67
N PRO A 161 0.01 -16.89 18.86
CA PRO A 161 0.01 -17.04 17.41
C PRO A 161 1.11 -17.99 16.95
N GLN A 162 0.71 -19.03 16.23
CA GLN A 162 1.61 -19.99 15.61
C GLN A 162 1.33 -20.09 14.11
N PRO A 163 2.38 -20.09 13.25
CA PRO A 163 2.21 -20.30 11.81
C PRO A 163 1.50 -21.62 11.52
N VAL A 164 0.46 -21.56 10.69
CA VAL A 164 -0.23 -22.74 10.18
C VAL A 164 0.57 -23.42 9.07
N ALA A 165 1.21 -22.60 8.23
CA ALA A 165 2.04 -23.03 7.10
C ALA A 165 3.14 -22.00 6.85
N ALA A 166 4.01 -22.25 5.87
CA ALA A 166 4.96 -21.25 5.38
C ALA A 166 4.21 -20.06 4.72
N PRO A 167 4.79 -18.85 4.70
CA PRO A 167 4.17 -17.71 4.04
C PRO A 167 4.08 -17.96 2.52
N ARG A 168 3.10 -17.34 1.88
CA ARG A 168 2.85 -17.48 0.44
C ARG A 168 2.62 -16.14 -0.23
N TYR A 169 2.96 -16.05 -1.52
CA TYR A 169 2.60 -14.89 -2.33
C TYR A 169 1.20 -15.03 -2.92
N ARG A 170 0.56 -13.88 -3.14
CA ARG A 170 -0.67 -13.73 -3.93
C ARG A 170 -0.57 -12.46 -4.75
N LEU A 171 -0.80 -12.55 -6.06
CA LEU A 171 -0.92 -11.36 -6.90
C LEU A 171 -2.16 -10.57 -6.41
N SER A 172 -1.94 -9.34 -5.96
CA SER A 172 -3.02 -8.42 -5.62
C SER A 172 -3.38 -7.58 -6.82
N ARG A 173 -2.36 -7.00 -7.46
CA ARG A 173 -2.59 -6.10 -8.57
C ARG A 173 -1.42 -6.06 -9.54
N LEU A 174 -1.78 -5.78 -10.79
CA LEU A 174 -0.88 -5.43 -11.85
C LEU A 174 -1.45 -4.22 -12.60
N VAL A 175 -0.65 -3.18 -12.77
CA VAL A 175 -1.11 -1.93 -13.38
C VAL A 175 -0.06 -1.34 -14.30
N ASP A 176 -0.47 -0.92 -15.50
CA ASP A 176 0.28 0.09 -16.28
C ASP A 176 -0.12 1.46 -15.73
N VAL A 177 0.82 2.15 -15.07
CA VAL A 177 0.51 3.41 -14.38
C VAL A 177 0.06 4.48 -15.36
N ARG A 178 0.53 4.47 -16.60
CA ARG A 178 0.04 5.40 -17.63
C ARG A 178 -1.45 5.18 -17.91
N VAL A 179 -1.85 3.93 -18.15
CA VAL A 179 -3.25 3.57 -18.43
C VAL A 179 -4.14 3.84 -17.22
N LEU A 180 -3.66 3.56 -16.00
CA LEU A 180 -4.40 3.88 -14.78
C LEU A 180 -4.72 5.37 -14.70
N LEU A 181 -3.74 6.23 -14.99
CA LEU A 181 -3.92 7.68 -14.91
C LEU A 181 -4.84 8.20 -16.01
N ASP A 182 -4.74 7.67 -17.22
CA ASP A 182 -5.62 8.03 -18.34
C ASP A 182 -7.11 7.71 -18.06
N SER A 183 -7.37 6.75 -17.15
CA SER A 183 -8.74 6.40 -16.72
C SER A 183 -9.31 7.30 -15.61
N GLN A 184 -8.50 8.19 -15.02
CA GLN A 184 -8.94 9.09 -13.96
C GLN A 184 -9.62 10.34 -14.53
N ALA A 185 -10.39 11.02 -13.69
CA ALA A 185 -10.93 12.33 -14.03
C ALA A 185 -9.81 13.34 -14.33
N ASN A 186 -10.11 14.32 -15.19
CA ASN A 186 -9.20 15.45 -15.40
C ASN A 186 -8.93 16.17 -14.06
N ASP A 187 -7.67 16.55 -13.85
CA ASP A 187 -7.17 17.22 -12.64
C ASP A 187 -7.17 16.39 -11.35
N ASP A 188 -7.07 15.07 -11.47
CA ASP A 188 -6.70 14.20 -10.37
C ASP A 188 -5.35 14.64 -9.71
N PRO A 189 -5.25 14.67 -8.37
CA PRO A 189 -4.03 15.09 -7.67
C PRO A 189 -2.78 14.29 -8.07
N VAL A 190 -2.90 13.00 -8.40
CA VAL A 190 -1.76 12.18 -8.84
C VAL A 190 -1.35 12.57 -10.26
N GLN A 191 -2.28 12.85 -11.16
CA GLN A 191 -1.92 13.40 -12.47
C GLN A 191 -1.17 14.73 -12.35
N ARG A 192 -1.64 15.63 -11.48
CA ARG A 192 -0.95 16.91 -11.20
C ARG A 192 0.46 16.66 -10.65
N PHE A 193 0.60 15.77 -9.66
CA PHE A 193 1.89 15.39 -9.09
C PHE A 193 2.88 14.95 -10.17
N ILE A 194 2.42 14.11 -11.11
CA ILE A 194 3.25 13.58 -12.19
C ILE A 194 3.63 14.66 -13.21
N ARG A 195 2.72 15.59 -13.54
CA ARG A 195 3.05 16.75 -14.38
C ARG A 195 4.10 17.63 -13.71
N GLU A 196 3.95 17.89 -12.41
CA GLU A 196 4.88 18.68 -11.62
C GLU A 196 6.25 18.01 -11.49
N TRP A 197 6.29 16.67 -11.38
CA TRP A 197 7.52 15.88 -11.43
C TRP A 197 8.32 16.13 -12.72
N GLN A 198 7.64 16.17 -13.87
CA GLN A 198 8.29 16.31 -15.18
C GLN A 198 8.90 17.70 -15.42
N ILE A 199 8.44 18.73 -14.71
CA ILE A 199 8.95 20.10 -14.86
C ILE A 199 9.89 20.52 -13.72
N GLY A 200 9.88 19.82 -12.59
CA GLY A 200 10.77 20.06 -11.46
C GLY A 200 12.19 19.54 -11.68
N SER A 201 13.06 19.78 -10.70
CA SER A 201 14.42 19.23 -10.67
C SER A 201 14.46 17.70 -10.45
N ALA A 202 13.33 17.10 -10.07
CA ALA A 202 13.20 15.65 -9.91
C ALA A 202 13.09 14.88 -11.25
N ALA A 203 12.82 15.59 -12.36
CA ALA A 203 12.62 14.99 -13.69
C ALA A 203 13.80 14.14 -14.18
N ASP A 204 15.01 14.38 -13.65
CA ASP A 204 16.23 13.62 -13.96
C ASP A 204 16.24 12.19 -13.39
N GLN A 205 15.25 11.84 -12.56
CA GLN A 205 15.10 10.50 -11.98
C GLN A 205 13.79 9.85 -12.44
N PRO A 206 13.76 8.51 -12.63
CA PRO A 206 12.52 7.77 -12.80
C PRO A 206 11.63 7.95 -11.57
N LEU A 207 10.38 8.39 -11.77
CA LEU A 207 9.42 8.57 -10.67
C LEU A 207 9.22 7.28 -9.88
N CYS A 208 9.11 6.13 -10.55
CA CYS A 208 8.91 4.81 -9.94
C CYS A 208 10.07 4.33 -9.05
N LYS A 209 11.20 5.04 -9.03
CA LYS A 209 12.29 4.82 -8.08
C LYS A 209 11.99 5.42 -6.70
N HIS A 210 11.21 6.49 -6.66
CA HIS A 210 10.96 7.31 -5.47
C HIS A 210 9.50 7.29 -5.02
N TRP A 211 8.57 7.03 -5.93
CA TRP A 211 7.13 7.06 -5.68
C TRP A 211 6.40 5.92 -6.36
N LEU A 212 5.33 5.46 -5.73
CA LEU A 212 4.41 4.44 -6.22
C LEU A 212 3.01 5.04 -6.25
N VAL A 213 2.14 4.51 -7.11
CA VAL A 213 0.73 4.94 -7.17
C VAL A 213 -0.10 3.93 -6.39
N GLN A 214 -0.60 4.31 -5.22
CA GLN A 214 -1.46 3.46 -4.42
C GLN A 214 -2.93 3.82 -4.67
N GLN A 215 -3.77 2.81 -4.83
CA GLN A 215 -5.21 2.99 -4.82
C GLN A 215 -5.75 2.78 -3.43
N GLN A 216 -6.51 3.74 -2.93
CA GLN A 216 -7.21 3.66 -1.66
C GLN A 216 -8.70 3.61 -1.93
N GLU A 217 -9.37 2.61 -1.35
CA GLU A 217 -10.81 2.61 -1.26
C GLU A 217 -11.22 3.45 -0.06
N SER A 218 -12.11 4.41 -0.29
CA SER A 218 -12.70 5.25 0.74
C SER A 218 -14.20 5.29 0.53
N LEU A 219 -14.96 5.30 1.62
CA LEU A 219 -16.37 5.69 1.56
C LEU A 219 -16.44 7.21 1.52
N ASP A 220 -17.25 7.75 0.61
CA ASP A 220 -17.58 9.17 0.66
C ASP A 220 -18.65 9.47 1.72
N VAL A 221 -19.03 10.74 1.84
CA VAL A 221 -20.07 11.20 2.78
C VAL A 221 -21.44 10.55 2.52
N PHE A 222 -21.66 9.97 1.34
CA PHE A 222 -22.87 9.24 0.94
C PHE A 222 -22.70 7.72 1.06
N HIS A 223 -21.63 7.25 1.71
CA HIS A 223 -21.28 5.83 1.84
C HIS A 223 -21.09 5.12 0.49
N GLN A 224 -20.83 5.87 -0.58
CA GLN A 224 -20.46 5.28 -1.85
C GLN A 224 -18.98 4.97 -1.84
N ARG A 225 -18.63 3.79 -2.37
CA ARG A 225 -17.23 3.39 -2.54
C ARG A 225 -16.61 4.26 -3.61
N GLN A 226 -15.68 5.12 -3.20
CA GLN A 226 -14.82 5.86 -4.09
C GLN A 226 -13.43 5.23 -4.08
N THR A 227 -12.90 5.08 -5.28
CA THR A 227 -11.51 4.73 -5.49
C THR A 227 -10.73 6.02 -5.68
N ARG A 228 -9.74 6.28 -4.83
CA ARG A 228 -8.82 7.42 -4.99
C ARG A 228 -7.40 6.95 -5.20
N LEU A 229 -6.64 7.67 -6.00
CA LEU A 229 -5.20 7.44 -6.15
C LEU A 229 -4.44 8.35 -5.18
N ARG A 230 -3.32 7.84 -4.66
CA ARG A 230 -2.38 8.60 -3.83
C ARG A 230 -0.94 8.24 -4.18
N MET A 231 -0.04 9.18 -3.93
CA MET A 231 1.39 8.95 -4.06
C MET A 231 1.95 8.34 -2.79
N LEU A 232 2.61 7.19 -2.94
CA LEU A 232 3.25 6.46 -1.86
C LEU A 232 4.77 6.55 -2.01
N ALA A 233 5.44 7.22 -1.07
CA ALA A 233 6.90 7.36 -1.10
C ALA A 233 7.58 5.99 -0.95
N VAL A 234 8.62 5.69 -1.73
CA VAL A 234 9.37 4.44 -1.58
C VAL A 234 10.19 4.43 -0.28
N ARG A 235 10.75 5.58 0.12
CA ARG A 235 11.62 5.74 1.29
C ARG A 235 11.00 6.65 2.35
N GLU A 236 10.01 6.17 3.08
CA GLU A 236 9.30 7.02 4.05
C GLU A 236 9.93 7.02 5.45
N ARG A 237 10.22 5.83 6.02
CA ARG A 237 10.70 5.69 7.40
C ARG A 237 11.93 6.55 7.76
N PRO A 238 13.01 6.60 6.96
CA PRO A 238 14.17 7.42 7.32
C PRO A 238 13.86 8.93 7.25
N LEU A 239 12.84 9.34 6.49
CA LEU A 239 12.45 10.74 6.33
C LEU A 239 11.50 11.21 7.43
N GLN A 240 10.66 10.32 7.99
CA GLN A 240 9.68 10.67 9.02
C GLN A 240 10.33 11.29 10.28
N SER A 241 11.56 10.94 10.60
CA SER A 241 12.31 11.47 11.74
C SER A 241 13.21 12.65 11.40
N PHE A 242 13.07 13.27 10.22
CA PHE A 242 13.92 14.40 9.84
C PHE A 242 13.62 15.62 10.73
N PRO A 243 14.61 16.22 11.39
CA PRO A 243 14.40 17.25 12.41
C PRO A 243 14.25 18.64 11.78
N TRP A 244 13.10 18.89 11.15
CA TRP A 244 12.79 20.22 10.59
C TRP A 244 12.79 21.30 11.67
N SER A 245 13.53 22.38 11.43
CA SER A 245 13.49 23.61 12.21
C SER A 245 12.91 24.75 11.38
N LEU A 246 11.64 25.06 11.63
CA LEU A 246 10.89 26.14 10.98
C LEU A 246 11.25 27.54 11.51
N ARG A 247 12.18 27.62 12.47
CA ARG A 247 12.70 28.89 13.00
C ARG A 247 13.84 29.44 12.16
N GLU A 248 14.54 28.58 11.43
CA GLU A 248 15.65 28.94 10.56
C GLU A 248 15.14 29.65 9.30
N ARG A 249 16.00 30.51 8.72
CA ARG A 249 15.73 31.26 7.49
C ARG A 249 16.97 31.31 6.59
N GLY A 250 16.77 31.68 5.33
CA GLY A 250 17.86 31.88 4.38
C GLY A 250 18.74 30.64 4.21
N LEU A 251 20.06 30.80 4.31
CA LEU A 251 21.03 29.73 4.09
C LEU A 251 20.88 28.54 5.06
N ALA A 252 20.39 28.77 6.28
CA ALA A 252 20.17 27.69 7.25
C ALA A 252 18.98 26.81 6.82
N LEU A 253 17.89 27.42 6.34
CA LEU A 253 16.75 26.70 5.77
C LEU A 253 17.15 25.99 4.46
N ALA A 254 17.92 26.65 3.59
CA ALA A 254 18.47 26.05 2.38
C ALA A 254 19.30 24.79 2.68
N SER A 255 20.12 24.83 3.74
CA SER A 255 20.93 23.69 4.18
C SER A 255 20.07 22.53 4.68
N GLN A 256 18.95 22.80 5.36
CA GLN A 256 17.98 21.77 5.75
C GLN A 256 17.33 21.11 4.54
N LEU A 257 16.89 21.88 3.53
CA LEU A 257 16.35 21.34 2.28
C LEU A 257 17.34 20.41 1.59
N GLN A 258 18.60 20.84 1.45
CA GLN A 258 19.65 20.02 0.84
C GLN A 258 19.96 18.75 1.64
N ALA A 259 19.91 18.82 2.98
CA ALA A 259 20.06 17.64 3.82
C ALA A 259 18.91 16.65 3.63
N PHE A 260 17.66 17.15 3.55
CA PHE A 260 16.48 16.33 3.26
C PHE A 260 16.56 15.68 1.88
N GLU A 261 16.90 16.44 0.84
CA GLU A 261 17.06 15.93 -0.53
C GLU A 261 18.14 14.85 -0.64
N ARG A 262 19.27 15.02 0.05
CA ARG A 262 20.31 13.99 0.11
C ARG A 262 19.81 12.69 0.75
N LEU A 263 19.01 12.81 1.80
CA LEU A 263 18.41 11.66 2.48
C LEU A 263 17.35 10.97 1.60
N ALA A 264 16.52 11.75 0.91
CA ALA A 264 15.51 11.26 -0.03
C ALA A 264 16.13 10.66 -1.31
N GLY A 265 17.32 11.14 -1.69
CA GLY A 265 18.12 10.63 -2.80
C GLY A 265 17.84 11.27 -4.15
N TYR A 266 17.18 12.43 -4.19
CA TYR A 266 16.91 13.21 -5.41
C TYR A 266 16.66 14.69 -5.10
N ARG A 267 16.87 15.55 -6.09
CA ARG A 267 16.64 17.00 -5.99
C ARG A 267 15.15 17.33 -6.08
N GLY A 268 14.71 18.38 -5.41
CA GLY A 268 13.30 18.77 -5.32
C GLY A 268 12.46 17.86 -4.41
N ALA A 269 13.09 16.91 -3.69
CA ALA A 269 12.36 15.93 -2.89
C ALA A 269 11.47 16.55 -1.81
N TRP A 270 11.93 17.63 -1.17
CA TRP A 270 11.15 18.32 -0.14
C TRP A 270 9.77 18.75 -0.68
N TYR A 271 9.67 19.17 -1.94
CA TYR A 271 8.42 19.62 -2.55
C TYR A 271 7.45 18.44 -2.73
N PHE A 272 7.91 17.34 -3.31
CA PHE A 272 7.07 16.16 -3.52
C PHE A 272 6.63 15.50 -2.20
N HIS A 273 7.48 15.58 -1.18
CA HIS A 273 7.17 15.13 0.16
C HIS A 273 6.21 16.08 0.91
N LEU A 274 6.30 17.39 0.68
CA LEU A 274 5.34 18.40 1.15
C LEU A 274 3.93 18.11 0.59
N ILE A 275 3.80 18.01 -0.74
CA ILE A 275 2.49 17.83 -1.39
C ILE A 275 1.85 16.47 -1.11
N ALA A 276 2.66 15.42 -0.90
CA ALA A 276 2.15 14.11 -0.52
C ALA A 276 1.76 14.01 0.97
N GLY A 277 1.93 15.09 1.75
CA GLY A 277 1.72 15.09 3.21
C GLY A 277 2.67 14.14 3.94
N ALA A 278 3.88 13.93 3.41
CA ALA A 278 4.79 12.87 3.84
C ALA A 278 6.13 13.45 4.32
N SER A 279 6.38 13.44 5.63
CA SER A 279 7.67 13.78 6.26
C SER A 279 8.14 15.25 6.13
N VAL A 280 7.37 16.12 5.48
CA VAL A 280 7.65 17.56 5.37
C VAL A 280 6.46 18.34 5.95
N PRO A 281 6.67 19.24 6.93
CA PRO A 281 5.61 20.06 7.50
C PRO A 281 4.96 20.97 6.46
N ALA A 282 3.64 21.10 6.50
CA ALA A 282 2.89 21.95 5.56
C ALA A 282 3.28 23.43 5.70
N GLU A 283 3.61 23.86 6.92
CA GLU A 283 4.02 25.21 7.27
C GLU A 283 5.32 25.63 6.56
N LEU A 284 6.18 24.66 6.21
CA LEU A 284 7.43 24.93 5.49
C LEU A 284 7.17 25.71 4.20
N ALA A 285 6.05 25.46 3.52
CA ALA A 285 5.70 26.15 2.29
C ALA A 285 5.62 27.67 2.46
N GLN A 286 4.98 28.13 3.55
CA GLN A 286 4.87 29.56 3.85
C GLN A 286 6.22 30.16 4.22
N HIS A 287 7.03 29.44 5.02
CA HIS A 287 8.38 29.89 5.38
C HIS A 287 9.28 30.08 4.14
N LEU A 288 9.18 29.19 3.16
CA LEU A 288 9.93 29.29 1.91
C LEU A 288 9.48 30.48 1.05
N LEU A 289 8.17 30.76 1.00
CA LEU A 289 7.66 31.94 0.31
C LEU A 289 8.05 33.25 1.01
N ASP A 290 8.01 33.29 2.34
CA ASP A 290 8.44 34.45 3.11
C ASP A 290 9.92 34.77 2.86
N ASP A 291 10.76 33.74 2.81
CA ASP A 291 12.18 33.87 2.46
C ASP A 291 12.36 34.39 1.03
N GLU A 292 11.57 33.88 0.08
CA GLU A 292 11.62 34.33 -1.32
C GLU A 292 11.24 35.82 -1.43
N HIS A 293 10.16 36.26 -0.77
CA HIS A 293 9.74 37.65 -0.71
C HIS A 293 10.75 38.55 0.01
N ALA A 294 11.49 38.01 0.98
CA ALA A 294 12.58 38.71 1.67
C ALA A 294 13.88 38.76 0.84
N GLY A 295 13.91 38.20 -0.37
CA GLY A 295 15.05 38.24 -1.29
C GLY A 295 16.04 37.09 -1.14
N PHE A 296 15.71 36.04 -0.40
CA PHE A 296 16.53 34.84 -0.29
C PHE A 296 16.26 33.88 -1.48
N HIS A 297 17.05 34.02 -2.55
CA HIS A 297 16.90 33.22 -3.77
C HIS A 297 17.76 31.93 -3.76
N TYR A 298 17.52 31.03 -2.80
CA TYR A 298 18.24 29.74 -2.72
C TYR A 298 17.48 28.56 -3.35
N LEU A 299 16.18 28.72 -3.62
CA LEU A 299 15.41 27.73 -4.36
C LEU A 299 15.73 27.83 -5.85
N PRO A 300 15.90 26.71 -6.57
CA PRO A 300 15.95 26.75 -8.02
C PRO A 300 14.63 27.30 -8.61
N ASP A 301 14.69 27.99 -9.75
CA ASP A 301 13.53 28.64 -10.37
C ASP A 301 12.35 27.69 -10.61
N ARG A 302 12.65 26.42 -10.95
CA ARG A 302 11.64 25.38 -11.18
C ARG A 302 10.84 25.08 -9.91
N GLU A 303 11.53 24.89 -8.80
CA GLU A 303 10.94 24.65 -7.48
C GLU A 303 10.21 25.88 -6.93
N ALA A 304 10.78 27.09 -7.11
CA ALA A 304 10.09 28.33 -6.72
C ALA A 304 8.77 28.49 -7.51
N ALA A 305 8.78 28.24 -8.81
CA ALA A 305 7.57 28.27 -9.63
C ALA A 305 6.54 27.20 -9.21
N LEU A 306 6.99 26.01 -8.82
CA LEU A 306 6.12 24.95 -8.28
C LEU A 306 5.47 25.38 -6.95
N LEU A 307 6.27 25.92 -6.03
CA LEU A 307 5.81 26.40 -4.73
C LEU A 307 4.74 27.50 -4.86
N ARG A 308 4.96 28.49 -5.74
CA ARG A 308 3.98 29.56 -5.99
C ARG A 308 2.66 29.01 -6.54
N ARG A 309 2.71 28.10 -7.53
CA ARG A 309 1.52 27.42 -8.06
C ARG A 309 0.78 26.60 -6.99
N TRP A 310 1.52 25.95 -6.10
CA TRP A 310 0.93 25.19 -5.00
C TRP A 310 0.17 26.09 -4.02
N VAL A 311 0.69 27.28 -3.70
CA VAL A 311 -0.04 28.22 -2.81
C VAL A 311 -1.27 28.83 -3.49
N GLU A 312 -1.20 29.12 -4.80
CA GLU A 312 -2.35 29.60 -5.58
C GLU A 312 -3.45 28.54 -5.71
N SER A 313 -3.06 27.27 -5.84
CA SER A 313 -3.96 26.13 -5.94
C SER A 313 -3.39 24.97 -5.13
N PRO A 314 -3.73 24.85 -3.83
CA PRO A 314 -3.25 23.76 -3.00
C PRO A 314 -3.75 22.39 -3.48
N TYR A 315 -3.07 21.33 -3.05
CA TYR A 315 -3.58 19.97 -3.25
C TYR A 315 -4.78 19.78 -2.31
N ASN A 316 -5.91 19.37 -2.87
CA ASN A 316 -7.08 18.97 -2.08
C ASN A 316 -6.86 17.52 -1.61
N CYS A 317 -6.32 17.37 -0.41
CA CYS A 317 -6.11 16.08 0.26
C CYS A 317 -7.43 15.45 0.71
#